data_AF-A0A951REG0-F1
#
_entry.id   AF-A0A951REG0-F1
#
_cell.length_a   1.000
_cell.length_b   1.000
_cell.length_c   1.000
_cell.angle_alpha   90.00
_cell.angle_beta   90.00
_cell.angle_gamma   90.00
#
_symmetry.space_group_name_H-M   'P 1'
#
loop_
_entity.id
_entity.type
_entity.pdbx_description
1 polymer ?
#
loop_
_entity_poly.entity_id
_entity_poly.type
_entity_poly.pdbx_seq_one_letter_code
_entity_poly.pdbx_strand_id
1 'polypeptide(L)'
;MSKNEVFHSTVGQLVDLLKTLPQDLPVLTSGYEGGFEIFYEPGIIKVRHEPENRYYEGEFQVAEDGDKETFDAVVIRRVVRDV
;
A
#
# COMPACT_ATOMS: atom_id res chain seq x y z
N MET A 1 -2.96 -16.50 25.51
CA MET A 1 -2.82 -17.28 24.25
C MET A 1 -1.50 -16.89 23.59
N SER A 2 -0.91 -17.76 22.76
CA SER A 2 0.51 -17.72 22.33
C SER A 2 0.83 -16.58 21.35
N LYS A 3 2.13 -16.30 21.11
CA LYS A 3 2.69 -15.17 20.32
C LYS A 3 2.37 -15.19 18.80
N ASN A 4 1.35 -15.94 18.38
CA ASN A 4 0.86 -16.11 17.00
C ASN A 4 -0.33 -15.18 16.73
N GLU A 5 -0.17 -14.21 15.84
CA GLU A 5 -1.13 -13.71 14.84
C GLU A 5 -0.69 -12.31 14.40
N VAL A 6 -0.06 -12.22 13.23
CA VAL A 6 0.34 -10.94 12.60
C VAL A 6 -0.34 -10.92 11.23
N PHE A 7 -1.25 -9.97 11.06
CA PHE A 7 -2.37 -9.93 10.11
C PHE A 7 -2.11 -10.41 8.66
N HIS A 8 -2.79 -11.50 8.28
CA HIS A 8 -2.86 -12.04 6.91
C HIS A 8 -4.19 -11.67 6.23
N SER A 9 -4.53 -10.38 6.16
CA SER A 9 -5.77 -10.01 5.48
C SER A 9 -5.59 -10.08 3.96
N THR A 10 -6.14 -11.12 3.35
CA THR A 10 -6.49 -11.14 1.92
C THR A 10 -7.31 -9.90 1.56
N VAL A 11 -7.40 -9.57 0.26
CA VAL A 11 -8.28 -8.50 -0.23
C VAL A 11 -9.71 -8.65 0.32
N GLY A 12 -10.22 -9.89 0.42
CA GLY A 12 -11.51 -10.16 1.04
C GLY A 12 -11.57 -9.78 2.52
N GLN A 13 -10.56 -10.13 3.30
CA GLN A 13 -10.48 -9.77 4.73
C GLN A 13 -10.25 -8.27 4.95
N LEU A 14 -9.52 -7.60 4.07
CA LEU A 14 -9.39 -6.14 4.11
C LEU A 14 -10.74 -5.48 3.79
N VAL A 15 -11.44 -5.95 2.76
CA VAL A 15 -12.78 -5.49 2.42
C VAL A 15 -13.76 -5.73 3.57
N ASP A 16 -13.72 -6.91 4.20
CA ASP A 16 -14.62 -7.23 5.30
C ASP A 16 -14.29 -6.43 6.55
N LEU A 17 -13.01 -6.19 6.85
CA LEU A 17 -12.59 -5.25 7.90
C LEU A 17 -13.10 -3.84 7.62
N LEU A 18 -12.90 -3.33 6.39
CA LEU A 18 -13.34 -2.00 6.01
C LEU A 18 -14.87 -1.87 6.11
N LYS A 19 -15.64 -2.90 5.75
CA LYS A 19 -17.11 -2.95 5.92
C LYS A 19 -17.59 -2.84 7.37
N THR A 20 -16.75 -3.19 8.35
CA THR A 20 -17.11 -3.05 9.78
C THR A 20 -16.96 -1.64 10.32
N LEU A 21 -16.26 -0.76 9.59
CA LEU A 21 -16.09 0.63 9.98
C LEU A 21 -17.30 1.47 9.53
N PRO A 22 -17.50 2.69 10.05
CA PRO A 22 -18.52 3.59 9.50
C PRO A 22 -18.21 3.89 8.03
N GLN A 23 -19.14 3.52 7.15
CA GLN A 23 -18.93 3.48 5.70
C GLN A 23 -18.94 4.86 5.03
N ASP A 24 -19.31 5.91 5.76
CA ASP A 24 -19.40 7.29 5.32
C ASP A 24 -18.17 8.14 5.70
N LEU A 25 -17.17 7.53 6.35
CA LEU A 25 -15.97 8.23 6.80
C LEU A 25 -14.86 8.23 5.74
N PRO A 26 -14.10 9.34 5.63
CA PRO A 26 -12.96 9.41 4.74
C PRO A 26 -11.81 8.53 5.24
N VAL A 27 -11.18 7.80 4.34
CA VAL A 27 -9.95 7.05 4.62
C VAL A 27 -8.76 7.97 4.34
N LEU A 28 -7.88 8.14 5.33
CA LEU A 28 -6.69 8.97 5.24
C LEU A 28 -5.45 8.13 5.54
N THR A 29 -4.31 8.49 4.95
CA THR A 29 -3.00 7.88 5.26
C THR A 29 -2.05 8.95 5.79
N SER A 30 -1.02 8.59 6.55
CA SER A 30 -0.09 9.59 7.10
C SER A 30 0.64 10.34 5.98
N GLY A 31 0.81 11.65 6.14
CA GLY A 31 1.71 12.42 5.27
C GLY A 31 3.18 12.03 5.48
N TYR A 32 4.07 12.52 4.62
CA TYR A 32 5.52 12.25 4.74
C TYR A 32 6.16 13.07 5.87
N GLU A 33 5.93 14.39 5.91
CA GLU A 33 6.54 15.29 6.90
C GLU A 33 5.59 15.70 8.05
N GLY A 34 4.34 15.28 7.99
CA GLY A 34 3.34 15.58 9.01
C GLY A 34 1.92 15.31 8.53
N GLY A 35 0.94 15.53 9.43
CA GLY A 35 -0.49 15.48 9.12
C GLY A 35 -0.95 14.17 8.46
N PHE A 36 -2.03 14.27 7.71
CA PHE A 36 -2.65 13.19 6.95
C PHE A 36 -2.83 13.61 5.50
N GLU A 37 -2.67 12.67 4.58
CA GLU A 37 -2.81 12.84 3.14
C GLU A 37 -3.89 11.90 2.59
N ILE A 38 -4.49 12.30 1.46
CA ILE A 38 -5.42 11.49 0.69
C ILE A 38 -4.62 10.55 -0.22
N PHE A 39 -5.18 9.43 -0.61
CA PHE A 39 -4.59 8.55 -1.62
C PHE A 39 -5.33 8.64 -2.95
N TYR A 40 -4.59 8.49 -4.05
CA TYR A 40 -5.19 8.21 -5.36
C TYR A 40 -5.98 6.91 -5.30
N GLU A 41 -6.99 6.78 -6.15
CA GLU A 41 -7.74 5.52 -6.30
C GLU A 41 -6.78 4.32 -6.39
N PRO A 42 -6.95 3.28 -5.54
CA PRO A 42 -6.07 2.13 -5.56
C PRO A 42 -6.10 1.46 -6.93
N GLY A 43 -4.92 1.29 -7.53
CA GLY A 43 -4.75 0.66 -8.84
C GLY A 43 -3.88 -0.57 -8.75
N ILE A 44 -4.13 -1.53 -9.64
CA ILE A 44 -3.20 -2.64 -9.87
C ILE A 44 -2.04 -2.10 -10.72
N ILE A 45 -0.82 -2.23 -10.22
CA ILE A 45 0.40 -1.93 -10.98
C ILE A 45 1.34 -3.13 -10.91
N LYS A 46 2.20 -3.26 -11.92
CA LYS A 46 3.27 -4.26 -11.94
C LYS A 46 4.45 -3.74 -11.12
N VAL A 47 4.97 -4.57 -10.22
CA VAL A 47 6.09 -4.24 -9.35
C VAL A 47 7.19 -5.29 -9.42
N ARG A 48 8.39 -4.87 -9.05
CA ARG A 48 9.56 -5.74 -8.80
C ARG A 48 9.97 -5.67 -7.33
N HIS A 49 10.61 -6.74 -6.86
CA HIS A 49 11.15 -6.82 -5.49
C HIS A 49 12.62 -6.39 -5.48
N GLU A 50 12.94 -5.43 -4.62
CA GLU A 50 14.27 -4.84 -4.44
C GLU A 50 14.64 -4.88 -2.95
N PRO A 51 14.99 -6.05 -2.40
CA PRO A 51 15.20 -6.25 -0.95
C PRO A 51 16.38 -5.45 -0.40
N GLU A 52 17.30 -5.01 -1.25
CA GLU A 52 18.49 -4.25 -0.86
C GLU A 52 18.23 -2.74 -0.80
N ASN A 53 17.04 -2.28 -1.19
CA ASN A 53 16.67 -0.87 -1.12
C ASN A 53 16.63 -0.38 0.32
N ARG A 54 16.92 0.91 0.49
CA ARG A 54 16.84 1.53 1.81
C ARG A 54 15.37 1.69 2.23
N TYR A 55 15.15 1.73 3.55
CA TYR A 55 13.79 1.80 4.12
C TYR A 55 12.94 2.98 3.60
N TYR A 56 13.58 4.07 3.16
CA TYR A 56 12.89 5.24 2.63
C TYR A 56 12.65 5.18 1.10
N GLU A 57 13.29 4.25 0.39
CA GLU A 57 13.08 4.01 -1.05
C GLU A 57 11.95 3.01 -1.27
N GLY A 58 11.78 2.08 -0.33
CA GLY A 58 10.78 1.03 -0.38
C GLY A 58 11.32 -0.25 -1.04
N GLU A 59 10.91 -1.39 -0.48
CA GLU A 59 11.33 -2.73 -0.92
C GLU A 59 10.71 -3.15 -2.26
N PHE A 60 9.62 -2.50 -2.69
CA PHE A 60 8.95 -2.80 -3.95
C PHE A 60 8.90 -1.56 -4.83
N GLN A 61 9.36 -1.71 -6.06
CA GLN A 61 9.44 -0.63 -7.03
C GLN A 61 8.52 -0.90 -8.21
N VAL A 62 8.07 0.15 -8.89
CA VAL A 62 7.32 0.03 -10.14
C VAL A 62 8.20 -0.71 -11.15
N ALA A 63 7.69 -1.79 -11.75
CA ALA A 63 8.44 -2.53 -12.74
C ALA A 63 8.60 -1.73 -14.04
N GLU A 64 9.76 -1.85 -14.66
CA GLU A 64 10.14 -1.27 -15.94
C GLU A 64 10.25 -2.37 -17.02
N ASP A 65 10.30 -1.95 -18.28
CA ASP A 65 10.44 -2.86 -19.41
C ASP A 65 11.78 -3.61 -19.34
N GLY A 66 11.71 -4.94 -19.25
CA GLY A 66 12.87 -5.81 -19.15
C GLY A 66 13.14 -6.36 -17.75
N ASP A 67 12.40 -5.90 -16.74
CA ASP A 67 12.47 -6.48 -15.40
C ASP A 67 12.01 -7.94 -15.38
N LYS A 68 12.74 -8.75 -14.63
CA LYS A 68 12.41 -10.16 -14.37
C LYS A 68 11.77 -10.27 -13.00
N GLU A 69 11.01 -11.35 -12.79
CA GLU A 69 10.41 -11.67 -11.49
C GLU A 69 9.45 -10.60 -10.96
N THR A 70 8.67 -10.01 -11.87
CA THR A 70 7.62 -9.03 -11.54
C THR A 70 6.31 -9.69 -11.16
N PHE A 71 5.49 -9.00 -10.36
CA PHE A 71 4.12 -9.41 -10.07
C PHE A 71 3.17 -8.20 -10.01
N ASP A 72 1.88 -8.45 -10.17
CA ASP A 72 0.85 -7.41 -10.06
C ASP A 72 0.46 -7.19 -8.59
N ALA A 73 0.39 -5.93 -8.16
CA ALA A 73 0.03 -5.53 -6.81
C ALA A 73 -0.97 -4.37 -6.83
N VAL A 74 -1.94 -4.39 -5.91
CA VAL A 74 -2.77 -3.20 -5.64
C VAL A 74 -1.96 -2.23 -4.80
N VAL A 75 -1.71 -1.03 -5.32
CA VAL A 75 -0.90 -0.02 -4.63
C VAL A 75 -1.76 1.20 -4.29
N ILE A 76 -1.78 1.54 -2.99
CA ILE A 76 -2.39 2.75 -2.46
C ILE A 76 -1.32 3.85 -2.47
N ARG A 77 -1.40 4.73 -3.47
CA ARG A 77 -0.42 5.82 -3.64
C ARG A 77 -0.92 7.08 -2.95
N ARG A 78 -0.07 7.69 -2.13
CA ARG A 78 -0.31 9.01 -1.57
C ARG A 78 -0.40 10.04 -2.70
N VAL A 79 -1.31 11.00 -2.57
CA VAL A 79 -1.35 12.16 -3.46
C VAL A 79 -0.12 13.03 -3.15
N VAL A 80 0.82 13.12 -4.09
CA VAL A 80 1.90 14.10 -4.03
C VAL A 80 1.33 15.39 -4.59
N ARG A 81 1.25 16.44 -3.77
CA ARG A 81 0.85 17.78 -4.22
C ARG A 81 2.10 18.55 -4.62
N ASP A 82 2.02 19.27 -5.73
CA ASP A 82 3.06 20.23 -6.09
C ASP A 82 3.14 21.30 -4.98
N VAL A 83 4.37 21.65 -4.59
CA VAL A 83 4.69 22.79 -3.71
C VAL A 83 4.70 24.09 -4.48
#